data_AF-A0A353F1J7-F1
#
_entry.id   AF-A0A353F1J7-F1
#
_cell.length_a   1.000
_cell.length_b   1.000
_cell.length_c   1.000
_cell.angle_alpha   90.00
_cell.angle_beta   90.00
_cell.angle_gamma   90.00
#
_symmetry.space_group_name_H-M   'P 1'
#
loop_
_entity.id
_entity.type
_entity.pdbx_description
1 polymer ?
#
loop_
_entity_poly.entity_id
_entity_poly.type
_entity_poly.pdbx_seq_one_letter_code
_entity_poly.pdbx_strand_id
1 'polypeptide(L)'
;MNAKTSALLCLLAIPAHGAVLWSIGSDDQTQDGNGDATLGDLATLNGVEFNVSGVQESGQDPLPGNPANTGGSGGTRDIDDDYYFAGVYTTAAGDYTPVGNVAVSESYYDRALTNGDPNMRWHFNVPETVGASDTLTFTVDFYNLNESNPGDTSGYDMTFWVDGNQVGNMQPHSDADLSATQSWDFALSDLGGAAEQGPGFDH
;
A
#
# COMPACT_ATOMS: atom_id res chain seq x y z
N MET A 1 50.94 34.52 23.41
CA MET A 1 50.67 33.39 22.49
C MET A 1 49.16 33.25 22.41
N ASN A 2 48.58 33.44 21.22
CA ASN A 2 47.13 33.49 21.02
C ASN A 2 46.59 32.06 20.88
N ALA A 3 45.82 31.60 21.87
CA ALA A 3 45.05 30.36 21.72
C ALA A 3 43.80 30.66 20.89
N LYS A 4 43.71 30.07 19.69
CA LYS A 4 42.57 30.18 18.79
C LYS A 4 41.41 29.35 19.35
N THR A 5 40.28 29.98 19.57
CA THR A 5 39.03 29.31 19.93
C THR A 5 38.41 28.74 18.65
N SER A 6 38.29 27.42 18.57
CA SER A 6 37.52 26.76 17.50
C SER A 6 36.12 26.47 18.01
N ALA A 7 35.10 26.95 17.30
CA ALA A 7 33.71 26.58 17.53
C ALA A 7 33.33 25.47 16.55
N LEU A 8 32.83 24.35 17.06
CA LEU A 8 32.21 23.29 16.26
C LEU A 8 30.71 23.55 16.22
N LEU A 9 30.18 23.89 15.04
CA LEU A 9 28.75 24.04 14.82
C LEU A 9 28.22 22.70 14.28
N CYS A 10 27.63 21.88 15.15
CA CYS A 10 26.82 20.74 14.72
C CYS A 10 25.42 21.26 14.40
N LEU A 11 25.06 21.25 13.13
CA LEU A 11 23.67 21.46 12.69
C LEU A 11 22.97 20.10 12.73
N LEU A 12 21.98 19.94 13.59
CA LEU A 12 21.07 18.79 13.54
C LEU A 12 19.93 19.19 12.59
N ALA A 13 19.97 18.71 11.35
CA ALA A 13 18.81 18.76 10.48
C ALA A 13 17.87 17.64 10.92
N ILE A 14 16.74 18.00 11.54
CA ILE A 14 15.64 17.06 11.74
C ILE A 14 14.93 17.00 10.38
N PRO A 15 14.83 15.82 9.71
CA PRO A 15 14.04 15.72 8.50
C PRO A 15 12.62 16.16 8.82
N ALA A 16 12.15 17.14 8.05
CA ALA A 16 10.96 17.89 8.32
C ALA A 16 9.78 17.22 7.60
N HIS A 17 8.79 16.76 8.38
CA HIS A 17 7.44 16.34 7.99
C HIS A 17 7.34 14.98 7.27
N GLY A 18 6.97 13.93 8.02
CA GLY A 18 6.36 12.75 7.42
C GLY A 18 4.95 13.12 6.92
N ALA A 19 4.62 12.72 5.71
CA ALA A 19 3.29 12.89 5.12
C ALA A 19 2.77 11.52 4.69
N VAL A 20 1.47 11.27 4.91
CA VAL A 20 0.80 10.08 4.39
C VAL A 20 0.40 10.37 2.95
N LEU A 21 1.01 9.63 2.01
CA LEU A 21 0.65 9.74 0.59
C LEU A 21 -0.75 9.20 0.33
N TRP A 22 -1.04 8.05 0.94
CA TRP A 22 -2.35 7.43 0.92
C TRP A 22 -2.49 6.48 2.11
N SER A 23 -3.73 6.16 2.46
CA SER A 23 -4.07 5.13 3.44
C SER A 23 -5.37 4.46 3.05
N ILE A 24 -5.50 3.18 3.39
CA ILE A 24 -6.74 2.42 3.27
C ILE A 24 -7.05 1.85 4.65
N GLY A 25 -8.21 2.17 5.19
CA GLY A 25 -8.61 1.82 6.55
C GLY A 25 -7.94 2.67 7.63
N SER A 26 -8.27 2.35 8.87
CA SER A 26 -7.69 2.92 10.09
C SER A 26 -7.41 1.80 11.08
N ASP A 27 -6.35 1.89 11.88
CA ASP A 27 -6.13 0.95 12.98
C ASP A 27 -7.12 1.25 14.13
N ASP A 28 -8.36 0.80 13.96
CA ASP A 28 -9.46 1.00 14.91
C ASP A 28 -10.38 -0.22 15.06
N GLN A 29 -10.05 -1.33 14.39
CA GLN A 29 -10.80 -2.58 14.41
C GLN A 29 -12.25 -2.46 13.89
N THR A 30 -12.54 -1.49 13.02
CA THR A 30 -13.90 -1.27 12.50
C THR A 30 -14.11 -1.71 11.06
N GLN A 31 -13.07 -2.16 10.36
CA GLN A 31 -13.16 -2.67 8.99
C GLN A 31 -14.05 -3.91 8.91
N ASP A 32 -15.07 -3.86 8.08
CA ASP A 32 -16.10 -4.91 8.03
C ASP A 32 -15.86 -5.98 6.96
N GLY A 33 -15.10 -5.65 5.91
CA GLY A 33 -14.78 -6.56 4.82
C GLY A 33 -16.01 -7.17 4.12
N ASN A 34 -17.14 -6.47 4.12
CA ASN A 34 -18.39 -7.04 3.63
C ASN A 34 -18.61 -6.87 2.11
N GLY A 35 -17.80 -6.02 1.47
CA GLY A 35 -17.86 -5.71 0.05
C GLY A 35 -19.11 -4.93 -0.39
N ASP A 36 -19.77 -4.24 0.54
CA ASP A 36 -21.03 -3.55 0.28
C ASP A 36 -20.84 -2.11 -0.24
N ALA A 37 -21.93 -1.50 -0.71
CA ALA A 37 -21.94 -0.13 -1.22
C ALA A 37 -22.00 0.94 -0.11
N THR A 38 -21.92 0.56 1.17
CA THR A 38 -21.85 1.49 2.30
C THR A 38 -20.47 2.14 2.38
N LEU A 39 -19.43 1.43 1.94
CA LEU A 39 -18.04 1.91 1.92
C LEU A 39 -17.60 2.40 3.30
N GLY A 40 -17.74 1.55 4.32
CA GLY A 40 -17.56 1.92 5.72
C GLY A 40 -16.14 2.32 6.11
N ASP A 41 -15.14 1.98 5.29
CA ASP A 41 -13.73 2.09 5.65
C ASP A 41 -13.16 3.43 5.15
N LEU A 42 -12.57 4.22 6.06
CA LEU A 42 -11.95 5.49 5.69
C LEU A 42 -10.66 5.26 4.91
N ALA A 43 -10.48 6.01 3.83
CA ALA A 43 -9.25 6.03 3.05
C ALA A 43 -8.81 7.48 2.76
N THR A 44 -7.53 7.66 2.47
CA THR A 44 -6.97 8.97 2.11
C THR A 44 -6.07 8.89 0.88
N LEU A 45 -6.04 9.96 0.09
CA LEU A 45 -5.05 10.18 -0.96
C LEU A 45 -4.64 11.65 -0.91
N ASN A 46 -3.35 11.90 -0.67
CA ASN A 46 -2.77 13.23 -0.48
C ASN A 46 -3.56 14.09 0.52
N GLY A 47 -4.04 13.48 1.60
CA GLY A 47 -4.85 14.11 2.64
C GLY A 47 -6.32 14.38 2.28
N VAL A 48 -6.79 13.93 1.11
CA VAL A 48 -8.21 13.97 0.74
C VAL A 48 -8.85 12.65 1.17
N GLU A 49 -9.87 12.75 2.03
CA GLU A 49 -10.62 11.61 2.55
C GLU A 49 -11.64 11.09 1.53
N PHE A 50 -11.79 9.77 1.48
CA PHE A 50 -12.85 9.06 0.78
C PHE A 50 -13.12 7.72 1.50
N ASN A 51 -14.01 6.92 0.93
CA ASN A 51 -14.57 5.75 1.57
C ASN A 51 -14.40 4.52 0.67
N VAL A 52 -14.02 3.39 1.26
CA VAL A 52 -13.81 2.10 0.57
C VAL A 52 -14.47 0.96 1.33
N SER A 53 -14.54 -0.23 0.73
CA SER A 53 -14.96 -1.48 1.37
C SER A 53 -14.07 -2.64 0.95
N GLY A 54 -13.60 -3.42 1.93
CA GLY A 54 -12.85 -4.63 1.66
C GLY A 54 -13.73 -5.74 1.09
N VAL A 55 -13.33 -6.35 -0.02
CA VAL A 55 -14.03 -7.47 -0.66
C VAL A 55 -13.05 -8.63 -0.71
N GLN A 56 -13.46 -9.84 -0.33
CA GLN A 56 -12.59 -10.99 -0.60
C GLN A 56 -12.64 -11.32 -2.08
N GLU A 57 -11.52 -11.33 -2.76
CA GLU A 57 -11.40 -11.69 -4.17
C GLU A 57 -11.61 -13.21 -4.43
N SER A 58 -11.60 -13.64 -5.69
CA SER A 58 -11.98 -15.03 -6.07
C SER A 58 -10.82 -15.87 -6.57
N GLY A 59 -9.64 -15.27 -6.68
CA GLY A 59 -8.34 -15.84 -6.97
C GLY A 59 -7.60 -15.00 -8.01
N GLN A 60 -6.31 -15.33 -8.19
CA GLN A 60 -5.34 -14.60 -8.97
C GLN A 60 -5.76 -13.89 -10.27
N ASP A 61 -5.50 -12.59 -10.27
CA ASP A 61 -5.69 -11.72 -11.43
C ASP A 61 -4.37 -11.20 -12.04
N PRO A 62 -4.29 -11.11 -13.39
CA PRO A 62 -3.12 -10.59 -14.08
C PRO A 62 -3.10 -9.05 -14.08
N LEU A 63 -1.90 -8.47 -14.01
CA LEU A 63 -1.69 -7.04 -14.26
C LEU A 63 -2.24 -6.63 -15.65
N PRO A 64 -2.83 -5.43 -15.78
CA PRO A 64 -2.94 -4.39 -14.76
C PRO A 64 -4.20 -4.44 -13.88
N GLY A 65 -5.01 -5.50 -13.91
CA GLY A 65 -6.32 -5.48 -13.25
C GLY A 65 -7.30 -4.47 -13.86
N ASN A 66 -8.44 -4.28 -13.19
CA ASN A 66 -9.55 -3.42 -13.56
C ASN A 66 -9.74 -2.31 -12.50
N PRO A 67 -9.44 -1.04 -12.82
CA PRO A 67 -9.56 0.07 -11.86
C PRO A 67 -11.01 0.51 -11.61
N ALA A 68 -11.98 -0.34 -11.93
CA ALA A 68 -13.41 -0.06 -11.86
C ALA A 68 -14.18 -1.22 -11.23
N ASN A 69 -13.60 -1.79 -10.17
CA ASN A 69 -14.23 -2.85 -9.40
C ASN A 69 -15.59 -2.40 -8.80
N THR A 70 -16.55 -3.33 -8.72
CA THR A 70 -17.91 -3.03 -8.21
C THR A 70 -18.26 -3.73 -6.90
N GLY A 71 -17.30 -4.47 -6.34
CA GLY A 71 -17.40 -5.10 -5.03
C GLY A 71 -18.32 -6.31 -5.00
N GLY A 72 -19.17 -6.43 -3.98
CA GLY A 72 -20.13 -7.53 -3.85
C GLY A 72 -19.69 -8.64 -2.89
N SER A 73 -20.48 -9.71 -2.83
CA SER A 73 -20.27 -10.81 -1.87
C SER A 73 -20.64 -12.17 -2.45
N GLY A 74 -20.07 -13.24 -1.90
CA GLY A 74 -20.32 -14.60 -2.37
C GLY A 74 -19.97 -14.78 -3.85
N GLY A 75 -20.90 -15.28 -4.65
CA GLY A 75 -20.68 -15.52 -6.08
C GLY A 75 -20.81 -14.31 -7.00
N THR A 76 -21.02 -13.10 -6.46
CA THR A 76 -21.19 -11.87 -7.24
C THR A 76 -20.08 -10.85 -6.97
N ARG A 77 -18.93 -11.33 -6.49
CA ARG A 77 -17.76 -10.49 -6.25
C ARG A 77 -17.16 -10.06 -7.58
N ASP A 78 -16.85 -8.78 -7.67
CA ASP A 78 -16.21 -8.10 -8.79
C ASP A 78 -15.11 -7.21 -8.22
N ILE A 79 -13.98 -7.85 -7.93
CA ILE A 79 -12.76 -7.30 -7.34
C ILE A 79 -11.60 -8.15 -7.86
N ASP A 80 -10.41 -7.56 -7.95
CA ASP A 80 -9.13 -8.20 -8.25
C ASP A 80 -8.05 -7.79 -7.23
N ASP A 81 -6.83 -8.29 -7.43
CA ASP A 81 -5.68 -8.04 -6.54
C ASP A 81 -5.05 -6.65 -6.74
N ASP A 82 -5.60 -5.80 -7.61
CA ASP A 82 -5.05 -4.50 -8.02
C ASP A 82 -5.93 -3.36 -7.51
N TYR A 83 -5.40 -2.53 -6.61
CA TYR A 83 -6.10 -1.32 -6.17
C TYR A 83 -5.48 -0.05 -6.76
N TYR A 84 -6.25 0.69 -7.55
CA TYR A 84 -5.85 1.98 -8.11
C TYR A 84 -6.32 3.17 -7.28
N PHE A 85 -5.37 4.03 -6.91
CA PHE A 85 -5.66 5.39 -6.50
C PHE A 85 -6.02 6.28 -7.71
N ALA A 86 -6.65 7.43 -7.47
CA ALA A 86 -6.86 8.42 -8.53
C ALA A 86 -5.50 8.89 -9.09
N GLY A 87 -5.34 8.85 -10.41
CA GLY A 87 -4.05 9.10 -11.05
C GLY A 87 -4.05 8.94 -12.57
N VAL A 88 -2.87 9.12 -13.15
CA VAL A 88 -2.60 8.90 -14.59
C VAL A 88 -1.53 7.83 -14.71
N TYR A 89 -1.86 6.72 -15.36
CA TYR A 89 -1.04 5.52 -15.46
C TYR A 89 -0.79 5.23 -16.94
N THR A 90 0.25 5.83 -17.52
CA THR A 90 0.57 5.70 -18.96
C THR A 90 1.88 4.96 -19.23
N THR A 91 2.60 4.61 -18.18
CA THR A 91 3.87 3.90 -18.16
C THR A 91 3.76 2.83 -17.09
N ALA A 92 3.89 1.56 -17.45
CA ALA A 92 3.82 0.42 -16.54
C ALA A 92 5.16 0.23 -15.79
N ALA A 93 5.10 -0.22 -14.53
CA ALA A 93 6.27 -0.75 -13.82
C ALA A 93 6.75 -2.12 -14.36
N GLY A 94 5.96 -2.75 -15.24
CA GLY A 94 6.25 -4.06 -15.81
C GLY A 94 5.85 -4.20 -17.28
N ASP A 95 5.80 -5.43 -17.77
CA ASP A 95 5.41 -5.75 -19.16
C ASP A 95 3.89 -5.93 -19.27
N TYR A 96 3.15 -4.82 -19.16
CA TYR A 96 1.70 -4.78 -19.35
C TYR A 96 1.26 -3.45 -19.98
N THR A 97 0.04 -3.43 -20.52
CA THR A 97 -0.54 -2.19 -21.06
C THR A 97 -1.14 -1.38 -19.91
N PRO A 98 -0.72 -0.13 -19.67
CA PRO A 98 -1.24 0.69 -18.57
C PRO A 98 -2.73 1.03 -18.72
N VAL A 99 -3.42 1.22 -17.59
CA VAL A 99 -4.88 1.51 -17.54
C VAL A 99 -5.25 2.92 -17.99
N GLY A 100 -4.28 3.83 -18.09
CA GLY A 100 -4.51 5.21 -18.47
C GLY A 100 -5.00 6.05 -17.29
N ASN A 101 -6.02 6.89 -17.51
CA ASN A 101 -6.49 7.82 -16.49
C ASN A 101 -7.54 7.18 -15.57
N VAL A 102 -7.21 7.10 -14.28
CA VAL A 102 -8.13 6.70 -13.21
C VAL A 102 -8.64 7.98 -12.53
N ALA A 103 -9.89 8.35 -12.81
CA ALA A 103 -10.42 9.65 -12.42
C ALA A 103 -10.74 9.77 -10.92
N VAL A 104 -11.01 8.65 -10.25
CA VAL A 104 -11.34 8.53 -8.83
C VAL A 104 -10.66 7.29 -8.29
N SER A 105 -10.19 7.32 -7.04
CA SER A 105 -9.69 6.11 -6.38
C SER A 105 -10.79 5.07 -6.32
N GLU A 106 -10.41 3.81 -6.41
CA GLU A 106 -11.36 2.72 -6.32
C GLU A 106 -12.11 2.70 -5.00
N SER A 107 -13.31 2.12 -5.02
CA SER A 107 -14.15 2.00 -3.83
C SER A 107 -13.99 0.65 -3.15
N TYR A 108 -13.32 -0.30 -3.78
CA TYR A 108 -13.20 -1.67 -3.31
C TYR A 108 -11.75 -2.11 -3.41
N TYR A 109 -11.26 -2.76 -2.37
CA TYR A 109 -9.91 -3.34 -2.33
C TYR A 109 -10.02 -4.81 -1.94
N ASP A 110 -9.14 -5.66 -2.47
CA ASP A 110 -9.04 -7.01 -1.91
C ASP A 110 -8.58 -6.93 -0.45
N ARG A 111 -9.08 -7.82 0.39
CA ARG A 111 -8.77 -7.85 1.83
C ARG A 111 -8.19 -9.17 2.29
N ALA A 112 -7.83 -10.08 1.38
CA ALA A 112 -7.61 -11.46 1.74
C ALA A 112 -6.39 -12.06 1.01
N LEU A 113 -5.27 -12.15 1.73
CA LEU A 113 -4.19 -13.05 1.37
C LEU A 113 -4.63 -14.49 1.58
N THR A 114 -4.69 -15.28 0.52
CA THR A 114 -5.08 -16.69 0.56
C THR A 114 -3.99 -17.60 -0.03
N ASN A 115 -4.12 -18.91 0.16
CA ASN A 115 -3.20 -19.85 -0.49
C ASN A 115 -3.40 -19.94 -2.01
N GLY A 116 -4.56 -19.47 -2.51
CA GLY A 116 -4.89 -19.44 -3.93
C GLY A 116 -4.36 -18.18 -4.62
N ASP A 117 -4.47 -17.04 -3.93
CA ASP A 117 -3.79 -15.80 -4.26
C ASP A 117 -3.08 -15.19 -3.04
N PRO A 118 -1.74 -15.18 -3.03
CA PRO A 118 -0.95 -14.59 -1.96
C PRO A 118 -0.48 -13.15 -2.23
N ASN A 119 -1.03 -12.47 -3.24
CA ASN A 119 -0.58 -11.14 -3.67
C ASN A 119 -1.68 -10.11 -3.49
N MET A 120 -1.28 -8.91 -3.11
CA MET A 120 -2.09 -7.71 -3.18
C MET A 120 -1.20 -6.59 -3.72
N ARG A 121 -1.74 -5.77 -4.61
CA ARG A 121 -1.01 -4.75 -5.35
C ARG A 121 -1.74 -3.41 -5.23
N TRP A 122 -0.98 -2.34 -5.04
CA TRP A 122 -1.53 -0.98 -4.92
C TRP A 122 -0.81 -0.09 -5.91
N HIS A 123 -1.60 0.61 -6.72
CA HIS A 123 -1.13 1.39 -7.85
C HIS A 123 -1.26 2.88 -7.59
N PHE A 124 -0.15 3.61 -7.58
CA PHE A 124 -0.15 5.04 -7.26
C PHE A 124 0.89 5.85 -8.05
N ASN A 125 0.57 7.12 -8.30
CA ASN A 125 1.57 8.09 -8.73
C ASN A 125 2.31 8.66 -7.52
N VAL A 126 3.64 8.80 -7.60
CA VAL A 126 4.46 9.42 -6.55
C VAL A 126 4.40 10.95 -6.67
N PRO A 127 4.07 11.72 -5.62
CA PRO A 127 4.08 13.18 -5.74
C PRO A 127 5.46 13.75 -6.06
N GLU A 128 5.51 14.78 -6.91
CA GLU A 128 6.75 15.51 -7.25
C GLU A 128 7.41 16.19 -6.04
N THR A 129 6.69 16.32 -4.93
CA THR A 129 7.22 16.87 -3.67
C THR A 129 8.11 15.91 -2.91
N VAL A 130 8.06 14.61 -3.21
CA VAL A 130 8.92 13.61 -2.57
C VAL A 130 10.37 13.87 -2.98
N GLY A 131 11.24 14.10 -2.02
CA GLY A 131 12.65 14.31 -2.24
C GLY A 131 13.40 13.00 -2.47
N ALA A 132 14.48 13.04 -3.24
CA ALA A 132 15.34 11.86 -3.45
C ALA A 132 16.02 11.33 -2.17
N SER A 133 16.05 12.13 -1.10
CA SER A 133 16.58 11.73 0.22
C SER A 133 15.48 11.32 1.20
N ASP A 134 14.21 11.37 0.80
CA ASP A 134 13.11 10.99 1.66
C ASP A 134 13.06 9.46 1.79
N THR A 135 12.75 8.99 2.99
CA THR A 135 12.41 7.59 3.23
C THR A 135 10.92 7.42 3.02
N LEU A 136 10.53 6.48 2.17
CA LEU A 136 9.16 6.03 2.01
C LEU A 136 8.97 4.81 2.90
N THR A 137 7.82 4.71 3.55
CA THR A 137 7.49 3.59 4.43
C THR A 137 6.14 3.04 4.04
N PHE A 138 6.07 1.75 3.76
CA PHE A 138 4.82 1.01 3.68
C PHE A 138 4.57 0.35 5.03
N THR A 139 3.36 0.50 5.56
CA THR A 139 2.91 -0.10 6.82
C THR A 139 1.58 -0.78 6.62
N VAL A 140 1.42 -1.97 7.18
CA VAL A 140 0.19 -2.75 7.14
C VAL A 140 -0.07 -3.39 8.50
N ASP A 141 -1.34 -3.45 8.88
CA ASP A 141 -1.83 -4.21 10.02
C ASP A 141 -2.77 -5.30 9.52
N PHE A 142 -2.59 -6.54 10.00
CA PHE A 142 -3.37 -7.69 9.56
C PHE A 142 -4.42 -8.06 10.59
N TYR A 143 -5.64 -8.23 10.12
CA TYR A 143 -6.72 -8.77 10.93
C TYR A 143 -7.00 -10.23 10.53
N ASN A 144 -6.89 -11.16 11.47
CA ASN A 144 -7.31 -12.53 11.22
C ASN A 144 -8.84 -12.62 11.21
N LEU A 145 -9.42 -12.93 10.06
CA LEU A 145 -10.86 -13.08 9.87
C LEU A 145 -11.38 -14.49 10.23
N ASN A 146 -10.52 -15.47 10.52
CA ASN A 146 -10.92 -16.86 10.75
C ASN A 146 -10.35 -17.44 12.06
N GLU A 147 -11.21 -17.52 13.09
CA GLU A 147 -10.91 -18.19 14.36
C GLU A 147 -11.91 -19.34 14.64
N SER A 148 -12.51 -19.90 13.58
CA SER A 148 -13.56 -20.93 13.70
C SER A 148 -13.06 -22.21 14.38
N ASN A 149 -11.75 -22.47 14.30
CA ASN A 149 -11.09 -23.65 14.85
C ASN A 149 -9.97 -23.21 15.82
N PRO A 150 -10.25 -23.19 17.14
CA PRO A 150 -9.22 -22.91 18.14
C PRO A 150 -8.05 -23.91 18.03
N GLY A 151 -6.86 -23.41 17.69
CA GLY A 151 -5.61 -24.19 17.64
C GLY A 151 -4.95 -24.34 16.26
N ASP A 152 -5.56 -23.83 15.19
CA ASP A 152 -4.87 -23.69 13.90
C ASP A 152 -3.94 -22.47 13.96
N THR A 153 -2.63 -22.67 13.83
CA THR A 153 -1.69 -21.55 13.72
C THR A 153 -1.96 -20.79 12.44
N SER A 154 -2.41 -19.53 12.57
CA SER A 154 -2.62 -18.62 11.44
C SER A 154 -1.41 -17.70 11.32
N GLY A 155 -0.77 -17.73 10.17
CA GLY A 155 0.43 -16.94 9.96
C GLY A 155 0.86 -16.93 8.51
N TYR A 156 1.39 -15.79 8.10
CA TYR A 156 1.93 -15.56 6.77
C TYR A 156 3.32 -14.96 6.91
N ASP A 157 4.28 -15.55 6.20
CA ASP A 157 5.56 -14.91 5.97
C ASP A 157 5.41 -13.91 4.84
N MET A 158 5.77 -12.66 5.09
CA MET A 158 5.47 -11.55 4.20
C MET A 158 6.72 -10.97 3.57
N THR A 159 6.63 -10.71 2.27
CA THR A 159 7.65 -9.98 1.51
C THR A 159 7.01 -8.78 0.84
N PHE A 160 7.68 -7.64 0.91
CA PHE A 160 7.25 -6.43 0.22
C PHE A 160 8.06 -6.24 -1.06
N TRP A 161 7.38 -5.81 -2.13
CA TRP A 161 7.95 -5.62 -3.45
C TRP A 161 7.52 -4.27 -4.00
N VAL A 162 8.43 -3.60 -4.69
CA VAL A 162 8.22 -2.32 -5.36
C VAL A 162 8.74 -2.46 -6.78
N ASP A 163 7.90 -2.20 -7.79
CA ASP A 163 8.24 -2.29 -9.22
C ASP A 163 8.99 -3.60 -9.59
N GLY A 164 8.53 -4.72 -9.03
CA GLY A 164 9.12 -6.05 -9.27
C GLY A 164 10.43 -6.33 -8.52
N ASN A 165 10.89 -5.44 -7.64
CA ASN A 165 12.05 -5.63 -6.78
C ASN A 165 11.65 -5.82 -5.32
N GLN A 166 12.15 -6.87 -4.68
CA GLN A 166 11.90 -7.08 -3.25
C GLN A 166 12.61 -6.01 -2.42
N VAL A 167 11.89 -5.41 -1.49
CA VAL A 167 12.46 -4.46 -0.53
C VAL A 167 12.48 -5.07 0.87
N GLY A 168 13.62 -4.88 1.55
CA GLY A 168 13.86 -5.45 2.87
C GLY A 168 13.93 -6.98 2.86
N ASN A 169 13.82 -7.56 4.05
CA ASN A 169 13.76 -9.00 4.21
C ASN A 169 12.31 -9.45 4.40
N MET A 170 12.07 -10.76 4.22
CA MET A 170 10.83 -11.38 4.67
C MET A 170 10.62 -11.12 6.17
N GLN A 171 9.39 -10.77 6.55
CA GLN A 171 8.97 -10.62 7.94
C GLN A 171 7.92 -11.70 8.26
N PRO A 172 8.14 -12.54 9.29
CA PRO A 172 7.16 -13.52 9.71
C PRO A 172 6.00 -12.83 10.43
N HIS A 173 4.76 -13.19 10.09
CA HIS A 173 3.57 -12.84 10.87
C HIS A 173 2.94 -14.10 11.44
N SER A 174 2.78 -14.16 12.75
CA SER A 174 2.23 -15.33 13.44
C SER A 174 1.12 -14.91 14.40
N ASP A 175 0.32 -15.88 14.88
CA ASP A 175 -0.67 -15.68 15.94
C ASP A 175 -0.19 -14.82 17.12
N ALA A 176 1.09 -14.95 17.49
CA ALA A 176 1.66 -14.24 18.64
C ALA A 176 1.77 -12.72 18.41
N ASP A 177 1.85 -12.30 17.15
CA ASP A 177 2.10 -10.93 16.74
C ASP A 177 0.98 -10.39 15.82
N LEU A 178 -0.20 -11.04 15.79
CA LEU A 178 -1.29 -10.70 14.86
C LEU A 178 -1.69 -9.23 14.86
N SER A 179 -1.70 -8.58 16.04
CA SER A 179 -2.06 -7.17 16.20
C SER A 179 -0.89 -6.20 16.04
N ALA A 180 0.26 -6.68 15.55
CA ALA A 180 1.43 -5.84 15.34
C ALA A 180 1.49 -5.42 13.88
N THR A 181 1.63 -4.12 13.63
CA THR A 181 1.90 -3.60 12.30
C THR A 181 3.25 -4.10 11.79
N GLN A 182 3.32 -4.46 10.51
CA GLN A 182 4.56 -4.70 9.78
C GLN A 182 4.91 -3.51 8.91
N SER A 183 6.21 -3.25 8.70
CA SER A 183 6.64 -2.10 7.92
C SER A 183 7.93 -2.37 7.14
N TRP A 184 8.01 -1.75 5.97
CA TRP A 184 9.15 -1.76 5.08
C TRP A 184 9.49 -0.34 4.65
N ASP A 185 10.75 0.04 4.87
CA ASP A 185 11.30 1.29 4.37
C ASP A 185 11.92 1.05 2.98
N PHE A 186 11.65 1.98 2.08
CA PHE A 186 12.16 2.01 0.72
C PHE A 186 12.50 3.45 0.32
N ALA A 187 13.22 3.60 -0.79
CA ALA A 187 13.66 4.90 -1.28
C ALA A 187 12.97 5.22 -2.60
N LEU A 188 12.94 6.52 -2.95
CA LEU A 188 12.48 6.95 -4.28
C LEU A 188 13.25 6.26 -5.41
N SER A 189 14.52 5.87 -5.19
CA SER A 189 15.31 5.12 -6.18
C SER A 189 14.79 3.71 -6.46
N ASP A 190 14.03 3.11 -5.54
CA ASP A 190 13.40 1.80 -5.75
C ASP A 190 12.20 1.91 -6.70
N LEU A 191 11.68 3.13 -6.89
CA LEU A 191 10.60 3.52 -7.80
C LEU A 191 11.13 4.23 -9.06
N GLY A 192 12.33 3.88 -9.54
CA GLY A 192 12.94 4.54 -10.71
C GLY A 192 13.51 5.95 -10.47
N GLY A 193 13.36 6.53 -9.28
CA GLY A 193 13.95 7.80 -8.89
C GLY A 193 13.13 9.03 -9.28
N ALA A 194 13.74 10.22 -9.18
CA ALA A 194 13.06 11.50 -9.46
C ALA A 194 12.53 11.64 -10.90
N ALA A 195 12.95 10.77 -11.82
CA ALA A 195 12.47 10.77 -13.20
C ALA A 195 11.07 10.13 -13.34
N GLU A 196 10.64 9.35 -12.36
CA GLU A 196 9.38 8.59 -12.36
C GLU A 196 8.37 9.14 -11.34
N GLN A 197 8.54 10.40 -10.95
CA GLN A 197 7.56 11.12 -10.14
C GLN A 197 6.46 11.73 -10.99
N GLY A 198 5.34 12.01 -10.33
CA GLY A 198 4.19 12.70 -10.90
C GLY A 198 3.27 11.78 -11.69
N PRO A 199 2.31 12.37 -12.42
CA PRO A 199 1.39 11.61 -13.25
C PRO A 199 2.14 10.93 -14.41
N GLY A 200 1.72 9.71 -14.74
CA GLY A 200 2.17 8.96 -15.90
C GLY A 200 2.82 7.63 -15.56
N PHE A 201 3.28 7.43 -14.32
CA PHE A 201 3.97 6.23 -13.86
C PHE A 201 3.09 5.39 -12.94
N ASP A 202 3.10 4.10 -13.17
CA ASP A 202 2.35 3.12 -12.42
C ASP A 202 3.29 2.34 -11.50
N HIS A 203 3.31 2.73 -10.23
CA HIS A 203 4.08 2.09 -9.16
C HIS A 203 3.17 1.33 -8.19
#